data_AF-X1FGE3-F1
#
_entry.id   AF-X1FGE3-F1
#
_cell.length_a   1.000
_cell.length_b   1.000
_cell.length_c   1.000
_cell.angle_alpha   90.00
_cell.angle_beta   90.00
_cell.angle_gamma   90.00
#
_symmetry.space_group_name_H-M   'P 1'
#
loop_
_entity.id
_entity.type
_entity.pdbx_description
1 polymer ?
#
loop_
_entity_poly.entity_id
_entity_poly.type
_entity_poly.pdbx_seq_one_letter_code
_entity_poly.pdbx_strand_id
1 'polypeptide(L)'
;EILIQIKPIQKWKYFKAKNELLEEIEHRLEELPGVNLNITQPIAHNLDELITGVKAQLAIKIYGEDFNILKEKSMQIKDIVASIKGAADVQVEQFTGKNHIQIVILREQIARYGVNISDIQETIEAAVGGITVGQIYEGQKKFDIFLRFEPKFRKNIEQIENLLISLP
;
A
#
# COMPACT_ATOMS: atom_id res chain seq x y z
N GLU A 1 -0.16 -1.76 -10.31
CA GLU A 1 -0.27 -2.53 -11.57
C GLU A 1 -0.27 -1.55 -12.73
N ILE A 2 0.48 -1.85 -13.79
CA ILE A 2 0.55 -1.01 -14.99
C ILE A 2 0.17 -1.90 -16.16
N LEU A 3 -0.94 -1.57 -16.84
CA LEU A 3 -1.39 -2.30 -18.02
C LEU A 3 -0.74 -1.71 -19.26
N ILE A 4 0.04 -2.53 -19.97
CA ILE A 4 0.73 -2.14 -21.19
C ILE A 4 0.08 -2.86 -22.36
N GLN A 5 -0.53 -2.09 -23.27
CA GLN A 5 -1.03 -2.62 -24.52
C GLN A 5 0.06 -2.53 -25.60
N ILE A 6 0.55 -3.69 -26.04
CA ILE A 6 1.58 -3.77 -27.06
C ILE A 6 0.95 -3.72 -28.45
N LYS A 7 1.62 -3.06 -29.41
CA LYS A 7 1.20 -3.06 -30.81
C LYS A 7 1.22 -4.48 -31.39
N PRO A 8 0.45 -4.77 -32.46
CA PRO A 8 0.58 -6.04 -33.19
C PRO A 8 2.03 -6.27 -33.64
N ILE A 9 2.52 -7.51 -33.51
CA ILE A 9 3.91 -7.90 -33.79
C ILE A 9 4.35 -7.49 -35.20
N GLN A 10 3.44 -7.54 -36.19
CA GLN A 10 3.73 -7.15 -37.58
C GLN A 10 4.12 -5.68 -37.73
N LYS A 11 3.81 -4.83 -36.75
CA LYS A 11 4.16 -3.40 -36.73
C LYS A 11 5.42 -3.10 -35.93
N TRP A 12 6.12 -4.11 -35.40
CA TRP A 12 7.33 -3.92 -34.62
C TRP A 12 8.50 -3.65 -35.57
N LYS A 13 9.35 -2.68 -35.19
CA LYS A 13 10.52 -2.27 -35.99
C LYS A 13 11.85 -2.80 -35.44
N TYR A 14 11.94 -2.94 -34.12
CA TYR A 14 13.20 -3.18 -33.41
C TYR A 14 13.31 -4.59 -32.80
N PHE A 15 12.19 -5.22 -32.47
CA PHE A 15 12.14 -6.55 -31.86
C PHE A 15 11.38 -7.52 -32.77
N LYS A 16 11.82 -8.78 -32.82
CA LYS A 16 11.22 -9.83 -33.65
C LYS A 16 10.39 -10.81 -32.82
N ALA A 17 10.67 -10.90 -31.52
CA ALA A 17 9.95 -11.77 -30.60
C ALA A 17 9.52 -11.03 -29.33
N LYS A 18 8.44 -11.51 -28.71
CA LYS A 18 7.95 -10.96 -27.43
C LYS A 18 9.02 -11.02 -26.34
N ASN A 19 9.80 -12.10 -26.28
CA ASN A 19 10.83 -12.28 -25.25
C ASN A 19 11.92 -11.20 -25.35
N GLU A 20 12.38 -10.86 -26.56
CA GLU A 20 13.37 -9.79 -26.76
C GLU A 20 12.86 -8.43 -26.25
N LEU A 21 11.57 -8.15 -26.45
CA LEU A 21 10.95 -6.93 -25.92
C LEU A 21 10.87 -6.95 -24.39
N LEU A 22 10.56 -8.11 -23.80
CA LEU A 22 10.48 -8.25 -22.34
C LEU A 22 11.85 -8.09 -21.70
N GLU A 23 12.89 -8.72 -22.23
CA GLU A 23 14.27 -8.59 -21.76
C GLU A 23 14.77 -7.13 -21.81
N GLU A 24 14.48 -6.40 -22.90
CA GLU A 24 14.85 -4.98 -23.00
C GLU A 24 14.06 -4.12 -21.99
N ILE A 25 12.80 -4.45 -21.72
CA ILE A 25 12.01 -3.76 -20.71
C ILE A 25 12.60 -4.02 -19.32
N GLU A 26 12.91 -5.28 -18.99
CA GLU A 26 13.55 -5.66 -17.72
C GLU A 26 14.85 -4.90 -17.54
N HIS A 27 15.75 -4.94 -18.53
CA HIS A 27 17.04 -4.27 -18.46
C HIS A 27 16.93 -2.76 -18.21
N ARG A 28 15.97 -2.07 -18.84
CA ARG A 28 15.75 -0.63 -18.60
C ARG A 28 15.14 -0.33 -17.24
N LEU A 29 14.37 -1.26 -16.68
CA LEU A 29 13.73 -1.09 -15.39
C LEU A 29 14.69 -1.40 -14.24
N GLU A 30 15.69 -2.25 -14.44
CA GLU A 30 16.76 -2.51 -13.48
C GLU A 30 17.55 -1.24 -13.10
N GLU A 31 17.63 -0.26 -14.01
CA GLU A 31 18.30 1.02 -13.75
C GLU A 31 17.54 1.94 -12.76
N LEU A 32 16.27 1.64 -12.45
CA LEU A 32 15.43 2.48 -11.59
C LEU A 32 15.61 2.13 -10.10
N PRO A 33 16.27 2.98 -9.29
CA PRO A 33 16.49 2.67 -7.89
C PRO A 33 15.17 2.65 -7.12
N GLY A 34 14.97 1.61 -6.31
CA GLY A 34 13.81 1.45 -5.43
C GLY A 34 12.55 0.94 -6.12
N VAL A 35 12.64 0.56 -7.40
CA VAL A 35 11.51 0.00 -8.16
C VAL A 35 11.80 -1.47 -8.45
N ASN A 36 11.03 -2.39 -7.84
CA ASN A 36 11.05 -3.81 -8.19
C ASN A 36 9.75 -4.13 -8.95
N LEU A 37 9.84 -4.41 -10.25
CA LEU A 37 8.70 -4.77 -11.08
C LEU A 37 8.76 -6.25 -11.42
N ASN A 38 7.59 -6.88 -11.50
CA ASN A 38 7.42 -8.23 -12.01
C ASN A 38 6.56 -8.11 -13.27
N ILE A 39 7.01 -8.70 -14.38
CA ILE A 39 6.34 -8.60 -15.66
C ILE A 39 5.52 -9.87 -15.92
N THR A 40 4.22 -9.71 -16.11
CA THR A 40 3.31 -10.83 -16.39
C THR A 40 2.19 -10.41 -17.33
N GLN A 41 1.33 -11.37 -17.68
CA GLN A 41 0.16 -11.15 -18.52
C GLN A 41 -1.10 -11.10 -17.66
N PRO A 42 -2.08 -10.21 -17.93
CA PRO A 42 -3.23 -10.00 -17.05
C PRO A 42 -4.02 -11.28 -16.71
N ILE A 43 -4.17 -12.18 -17.68
CA ILE A 43 -4.88 -13.46 -17.46
C ILE A 43 -4.07 -14.38 -16.52
N ALA A 44 -2.77 -14.53 -16.78
CA ALA A 44 -1.89 -15.35 -15.95
C ALA A 44 -1.75 -14.76 -14.55
N HIS A 45 -1.61 -13.45 -14.44
CA HIS A 45 -1.55 -12.71 -13.18
C HIS A 45 -2.75 -13.01 -12.26
N ASN A 46 -3.96 -12.93 -12.81
CA ASN A 46 -5.18 -13.20 -12.05
C ASN A 46 -5.29 -14.68 -11.65
N LEU A 47 -4.80 -15.60 -12.49
CA LEU A 47 -4.78 -17.03 -12.18
C LEU A 47 -3.78 -17.34 -11.06
N ASP A 48 -2.57 -16.80 -11.15
CA ASP A 48 -1.51 -16.97 -10.16
C ASP A 48 -1.97 -16.41 -8.79
N GLU A 49 -2.59 -15.23 -8.79
CA GLU A 49 -3.16 -14.61 -7.59
C GLU A 49 -4.30 -15.43 -6.99
N LEU A 50 -5.19 -15.98 -7.84
CA LEU A 50 -6.30 -16.83 -7.39
C LEU A 50 -5.80 -18.13 -6.74
N ILE A 51 -4.76 -18.76 -7.30
CA ILE A 51 -4.25 -20.05 -6.84
C ILE A 51 -3.35 -19.90 -5.62
N THR A 52 -2.37 -19.00 -5.70
CA THR A 52 -1.30 -18.90 -4.68
C THR A 52 -1.64 -17.89 -3.59
N GLY A 53 -2.58 -16.97 -3.85
CA GLY A 53 -2.88 -15.81 -3.03
C GLY A 53 -1.87 -14.66 -3.21
N VAL A 54 -0.88 -14.82 -4.09
CA VAL A 54 0.13 -13.80 -4.40
C VAL A 54 0.34 -13.68 -5.91
N LYS A 55 0.89 -12.56 -6.36
CA LYS A 55 1.04 -12.23 -7.78
C LYS A 55 2.32 -12.85 -8.38
N ALA A 56 2.54 -14.14 -8.16
CA ALA A 56 3.71 -14.87 -8.63
C ALA A 56 3.39 -16.35 -8.92
N GLN A 57 4.13 -16.94 -9.86
CA GLN A 57 3.98 -18.37 -10.22
C GLN A 57 4.35 -19.31 -9.06
N LEU A 58 5.31 -18.90 -8.22
CA LEU A 58 5.74 -19.63 -7.03
C LEU A 58 5.77 -18.70 -5.83
N ALA A 59 5.34 -19.22 -4.68
CA ALA A 59 5.25 -18.48 -3.43
C ALA A 59 5.85 -19.29 -2.29
N ILE A 60 6.73 -18.68 -1.50
CA ILE A 60 7.25 -19.25 -0.26
C ILE A 60 6.58 -18.51 0.90
N LYS A 61 5.78 -19.23 1.70
CA LYS A 61 5.06 -18.67 2.85
C LYS A 61 5.78 -19.04 4.14
N ILE A 62 6.14 -18.03 4.92
CA ILE A 62 6.76 -18.20 6.24
C ILE A 62 5.71 -17.83 7.30
N TYR A 63 5.51 -18.71 8.26
CA TYR A 63 4.55 -18.51 9.36
C TYR A 63 5.28 -18.40 10.69
N GLY A 64 4.83 -17.49 11.54
CA GLY A 64 5.41 -17.24 12.85
C GLY A 64 4.78 -16.01 13.51
N GLU A 65 5.13 -15.80 14.78
CA GLU A 65 4.55 -14.72 15.59
C GLU A 65 5.39 -13.43 15.58
N ASP A 66 6.71 -13.55 15.38
CA ASP A 66 7.63 -12.42 15.43
C ASP A 66 7.96 -11.88 14.02
N PHE A 67 7.48 -10.68 13.73
CA PHE A 67 7.71 -9.98 12.46
C PHE A 67 9.19 -9.72 12.16
N ASN A 68 10.03 -9.49 13.16
CA ASN A 68 11.46 -9.26 12.93
C ASN A 68 12.16 -10.54 12.48
N ILE A 69 11.85 -11.67 13.14
CA ILE A 69 12.37 -12.99 12.76
C ILE A 69 11.88 -13.37 11.36
N LEU A 70 10.58 -13.18 11.09
CA LEU A 70 10.02 -13.44 9.76
C LEU A 70 10.72 -12.61 8.69
N LYS A 71 11.01 -11.34 8.96
CA LYS A 71 11.70 -10.45 8.01
C LYS A 71 13.12 -10.93 7.72
N GLU A 72 13.87 -11.27 8.77
CA GLU A 72 15.23 -11.79 8.63
C GLU A 72 15.24 -13.09 7.80
N LYS A 73 14.33 -14.02 8.11
CA LYS A 73 14.22 -15.29 7.38
C LYS A 73 13.79 -15.10 5.93
N SER A 74 12.86 -14.19 5.65
CA SER A 74 12.47 -13.86 4.28
C SER A 74 13.65 -13.32 3.46
N MET A 75 14.50 -12.48 4.05
CA MET A 75 15.70 -11.98 3.36
C MET A 75 16.71 -13.10 3.12
N GLN A 76 16.97 -13.96 4.10
CA GLN A 76 17.84 -15.14 3.92
C GLN A 76 17.34 -16.06 2.79
N ILE A 77 16.03 -16.33 2.75
CA ILE A 77 15.41 -17.16 1.70
C ILE A 77 15.53 -16.47 0.35
N LYS A 78 15.29 -15.15 0.28
CA LYS A 78 15.46 -14.38 -0.96
C LYS A 78 16.85 -14.56 -1.54
N ASP A 79 17.89 -14.39 -0.73
CA ASP A 79 19.28 -14.48 -1.18
C ASP A 79 19.62 -15.89 -1.68
N ILE A 80 19.10 -16.92 -1.00
CA ILE A 80 19.26 -18.32 -1.43
C ILE A 80 18.54 -18.56 -2.76
N VAL A 81 17.27 -18.17 -2.88
CA VAL A 81 16.46 -18.41 -4.07
C VAL A 81 16.99 -17.62 -5.27
N ALA A 82 17.47 -16.40 -5.06
CA ALA A 82 18.11 -15.58 -6.10
C ALA A 82 19.37 -16.23 -6.68
N SER A 83 20.05 -17.12 -5.93
CA SER A 83 21.20 -17.86 -6.43
C SER A 83 20.85 -19.07 -7.32
N ILE A 84 19.57 -19.48 -7.34
CA ILE A 84 19.11 -20.64 -8.11
C ILE A 84 18.98 -20.27 -9.58
N LYS A 85 19.61 -21.04 -10.46
CA LYS A 85 19.49 -20.86 -11.91
C LYS A 85 18.03 -20.96 -12.36
N GLY A 86 17.52 -19.90 -13.00
CA GLY A 86 16.14 -19.82 -13.48
C GLY A 86 15.18 -19.12 -12.51
N ALA A 87 15.64 -18.71 -11.32
CA ALA A 87 14.89 -17.78 -10.50
C ALA A 87 14.96 -16.38 -11.13
N ALA A 88 13.80 -15.84 -11.48
CA ALA A 88 13.63 -14.47 -11.96
C ALA A 88 12.69 -13.73 -11.00
N ASP A 89 12.85 -12.41 -10.89
CA ASP A 89 11.96 -11.52 -10.13
C ASP A 89 11.71 -11.93 -8.66
N VAL A 90 12.75 -12.39 -7.96
CA VAL A 90 12.64 -12.83 -6.56
C VAL A 90 12.39 -11.63 -5.64
N GLN A 91 11.17 -11.54 -5.11
CA GLN A 91 10.74 -10.44 -4.25
C GLN A 91 10.27 -10.94 -2.88
N VAL A 92 10.57 -10.15 -1.85
CA VAL A 92 10.03 -10.33 -0.50
C VAL A 92 8.94 -9.32 -0.30
N GLU A 93 7.73 -9.79 0.02
CA GLU A 93 6.64 -8.90 0.36
C GLU A 93 6.93 -8.22 1.71
N GLN A 94 6.97 -6.89 1.70
CA GLN A 94 7.29 -6.12 2.89
C GLN A 94 6.04 -5.88 3.72
N PHE A 95 5.97 -6.51 4.88
CA PHE A 95 4.86 -6.37 5.84
C PHE A 95 5.12 -5.33 6.96
N THR A 96 6.31 -4.71 7.01
CA THR A 96 6.68 -3.68 8.00
C THR A 96 7.17 -2.37 7.35
N GLY A 97 7.13 -1.25 8.07
CA GLY A 97 7.72 0.01 7.61
C GLY A 97 6.74 1.00 6.97
N LYS A 98 5.43 0.76 7.07
CA LYS A 98 4.46 1.82 6.81
C LYS A 98 4.50 2.81 7.98
N ASN A 99 4.88 4.04 7.67
CA ASN A 99 4.83 5.13 8.63
C ASN A 99 3.37 5.39 8.99
N HIS A 100 3.07 5.42 10.28
CA HIS A 100 1.78 5.80 10.82
C HIS A 100 2.00 6.79 11.95
N ILE A 101 1.00 7.65 12.16
CA ILE A 101 0.97 8.56 13.31
C ILE A 101 0.10 7.87 14.36
N GLN A 102 0.67 7.60 15.52
CA GLN A 102 -0.06 7.04 16.66
C GLN A 102 -0.44 8.17 17.61
N ILE A 103 -1.74 8.41 17.78
CA ILE A 103 -2.25 9.39 18.76
C ILE A 103 -2.61 8.63 20.03
N VAL A 104 -1.82 8.85 21.09
CA VAL A 104 -1.99 8.16 22.39
C VAL A 104 -2.74 9.08 23.35
N ILE A 105 -3.98 8.72 23.68
CA ILE A 105 -4.82 9.47 24.60
C ILE A 105 -4.49 9.07 26.04
N LEU A 106 -4.01 10.03 26.84
CA LEU A 106 -3.62 9.81 28.23
C LEU A 106 -4.83 9.95 29.16
N ARG A 107 -5.43 8.81 29.53
CA ARG A 107 -6.67 8.72 30.33
C ARG A 107 -6.65 9.54 31.62
N GLU A 108 -5.56 9.47 32.36
CA GLU A 108 -5.42 10.20 33.64
C GLU A 108 -5.42 11.73 33.45
N GLN A 109 -4.99 12.22 32.29
CA GLN A 109 -4.95 13.65 32.01
C GLN A 109 -6.33 14.17 31.62
N ILE A 110 -7.02 13.46 30.72
CA ILE A 110 -8.35 13.86 30.24
C ILE A 110 -9.41 13.78 31.33
N ALA A 111 -9.25 12.86 32.30
CA ALA A 111 -10.15 12.74 33.44
C ALA A 111 -10.25 14.02 34.26
N ARG A 112 -9.18 14.83 34.31
CA ARG A 112 -9.18 16.13 35.00
C ARG A 112 -10.06 17.18 34.32
N TYR A 113 -10.37 16.99 33.04
CA TYR A 113 -11.18 17.90 32.23
C TYR A 113 -12.60 17.38 32.01
N GLY A 114 -12.96 16.20 32.55
CA GLY A 114 -14.29 15.61 32.38
C GLY A 114 -14.61 15.15 30.95
N VAL A 115 -13.62 15.11 30.05
CA VAL A 115 -13.81 14.77 28.64
C VAL A 115 -13.81 13.26 28.45
N ASN A 116 -14.73 12.76 27.62
CA ASN A 116 -14.78 11.34 27.29
C ASN A 116 -13.78 11.00 26.19
N ILE A 117 -13.24 9.77 26.22
CA ILE A 117 -12.29 9.31 25.18
C ILE A 117 -12.97 9.26 23.81
N SER A 118 -14.26 8.90 23.79
CA SER A 118 -15.08 8.88 22.57
C SER A 118 -15.07 10.22 21.86
N ASP A 119 -15.21 11.31 22.61
CA ASP A 119 -15.39 12.65 22.05
C ASP A 119 -14.07 13.16 21.43
N ILE A 120 -12.95 12.79 22.04
CA ILE A 120 -11.61 13.05 21.50
C ILE A 120 -11.39 12.26 20.21
N GLN A 121 -11.74 10.97 20.18
CA GLN A 121 -11.61 10.13 18.99
C GLN A 121 -12.53 10.62 17.87
N GLU A 122 -13.79 10.89 18.19
CA GLU A 122 -14.76 11.79 17.53
C GLU A 122 -14.09 12.89 16.70
N THR A 123 -13.51 13.80 17.47
CA THR A 123 -12.94 15.04 16.95
C THR A 123 -11.73 14.78 16.07
N ILE A 124 -10.84 13.85 16.45
CA ILE A 124 -9.65 13.50 15.68
C ILE A 124 -10.04 12.83 14.36
N GLU A 125 -11.00 11.92 14.39
CA GLU A 125 -11.50 11.23 13.20
C GLU A 125 -12.10 12.24 12.22
N ALA A 126 -13.00 13.10 12.69
CA ALA A 126 -13.59 14.15 11.86
C ALA A 126 -12.55 15.16 11.34
N ALA A 127 -11.62 15.61 12.18
CA ALA A 127 -10.63 16.62 11.80
C ALA A 127 -9.57 16.06 10.83
N VAL A 128 -8.96 14.93 11.18
CA VAL A 128 -7.77 14.39 10.49
C VAL A 128 -8.14 13.37 9.43
N GLY A 129 -8.95 12.36 9.76
CA GLY A 129 -9.39 11.31 8.83
C GLY A 129 -10.46 11.80 7.86
N GLY A 130 -11.38 12.61 8.39
CA GLY A 130 -12.63 13.02 7.79
C GLY A 130 -13.71 11.95 7.93
N ILE A 131 -14.96 12.40 8.11
CA ILE A 131 -16.13 11.55 8.29
C ILE A 131 -17.23 11.90 7.29
N THR A 132 -18.03 10.91 6.91
CA THR A 132 -19.25 11.14 6.14
C THR A 132 -20.38 11.50 7.10
N VAL A 133 -20.87 12.74 7.03
CA VAL A 133 -21.93 13.26 7.93
C VAL A 133 -23.34 13.10 7.35
N GLY A 134 -23.44 12.74 6.08
CA GLY A 134 -24.73 12.58 5.41
C GLY A 134 -24.56 12.28 3.93
N GLN A 135 -25.68 12.19 3.22
CA GLN A 135 -25.70 11.88 1.80
C GLN A 135 -26.73 12.76 1.10
N ILE A 136 -26.36 13.31 -0.04
CA ILE A 136 -27.26 14.08 -0.91
C ILE A 136 -27.58 13.25 -2.17
N TYR A 137 -28.83 13.35 -2.61
CA TYR A 137 -29.32 12.66 -3.79
C TYR A 137 -29.61 13.69 -4.88
N GLU A 138 -29.08 13.46 -6.07
CA GLU A 138 -29.30 14.29 -7.25
C GLU A 138 -29.79 13.38 -8.41
N GLY A 139 -31.11 13.31 -8.57
CA GLY A 139 -31.74 12.32 -9.45
C GLY A 139 -31.46 10.89 -9.00
N GLN A 140 -30.75 10.12 -9.83
CA GLN A 140 -30.32 8.75 -9.51
C GLN A 140 -28.89 8.68 -8.94
N LYS A 141 -28.21 9.83 -8.81
CA LYS A 141 -26.86 9.89 -8.24
C LYS A 141 -26.92 10.14 -6.75
N LYS A 142 -25.97 9.55 -6.03
CA LYS A 142 -25.82 9.65 -4.59
C LYS A 142 -24.41 10.14 -4.28
N PHE A 143 -24.32 11.18 -3.47
CA PHE A 143 -23.04 11.78 -3.07
C PHE A 143 -22.95 11.84 -1.54
N ASP A 144 -21.76 11.57 -1.02
CA ASP A 144 -21.46 11.70 0.40
C ASP A 144 -21.15 13.16 0.75
N ILE A 145 -21.73 13.64 1.85
CA ILE A 145 -21.34 14.90 2.49
C ILE A 145 -20.19 14.56 3.43
N PHE A 146 -18.99 14.98 3.07
CA PHE A 146 -17.76 14.65 3.78
C PHE A 146 -17.25 15.85 4.57
N LEU A 147 -17.07 15.68 5.88
CA LEU A 147 -16.52 16.68 6.80
C LEU A 147 -15.07 16.33 7.10
N ARG A 148 -14.16 17.29 6.88
CA ARG A 148 -12.75 17.17 7.25
C ARG A 148 -12.10 18.54 7.40
N PHE A 149 -11.11 18.68 8.27
CA PHE A 149 -10.36 19.94 8.35
C PHE A 149 -9.55 20.20 7.08
N GLU A 150 -9.40 21.50 6.80
CA GLU A 150 -8.51 21.96 5.74
C GLU A 150 -7.08 21.43 5.96
N PRO A 151 -6.33 21.13 4.89
CA PRO A 151 -5.01 20.51 5.00
C PRO A 151 -4.05 21.25 5.95
N LYS A 152 -4.13 22.58 6.05
CA LYS A 152 -3.26 23.40 6.90
C LYS A 152 -3.30 23.03 8.38
N PHE A 153 -4.42 22.49 8.87
CA PHE A 153 -4.62 22.09 10.28
C PHE A 153 -4.25 20.62 10.57
N ARG A 154 -3.76 19.87 9.57
CA ARG A 154 -3.46 18.44 9.71
C ARG A 154 -2.29 17.98 8.85
N LYS A 155 -1.46 18.93 8.39
CA LYS A 155 -0.36 18.67 7.46
C LYS A 155 0.83 17.99 8.13
N ASN A 156 1.05 18.28 9.41
CA ASN A 156 2.16 17.78 10.19
C ASN A 156 1.71 17.44 11.62
N ILE A 157 2.62 16.81 12.38
CA ILE A 157 2.37 16.35 13.75
C ILE A 157 2.03 17.53 14.65
N GLU A 158 2.78 18.65 14.55
CA GLU A 158 2.54 19.86 15.35
C GLU A 158 1.11 20.40 15.21
N GLN A 159 0.55 20.40 14.00
CA GLN A 159 -0.83 20.86 13.79
C GLN A 159 -1.85 19.90 14.40
N ILE A 160 -1.57 18.59 14.35
CA ILE A 160 -2.43 17.57 14.97
C ILE A 160 -2.36 17.67 16.51
N GLU A 161 -1.19 17.94 17.08
CA GLU A 161 -1.01 18.15 18.52
C GLU A 161 -1.74 19.40 19.04
N ASN A 162 -1.86 20.43 18.20
CA ASN A 162 -2.56 21.67 18.52
C ASN A 162 -4.07 21.63 18.23
N LEU A 163 -4.64 20.45 17.92
CA LEU A 163 -6.09 20.32 17.73
C LEU A 163 -6.82 20.62 19.03
N LEU A 164 -7.77 21.55 18.95
CA LEU A 164 -8.61 21.93 20.08
C LEU A 164 -9.75 20.92 20.23
N ILE A 165 -9.91 20.41 21.46
CA ILE A 165 -11.03 19.56 21.85
C ILE A 165 -11.99 20.40 22.69
N SER A 166 -13.27 20.38 22.34
CA SER A 166 -14.28 21.05 23.16
C SER A 166 -14.43 20.33 24.49
N LEU A 167 -14.45 21.08 25.58
CA LEU A 167 -14.80 20.56 26.90
C LEU A 167 -16.34 20.49 27.05
N PRO A 168 -16.87 19.61 27.92
CA PRO A 168 -18.30 19.53 28.22
C PRO A 168 -18.89 20.80 28.84
#